data_AF-A0A9N7N8I6-F1
#
_entry.id   AF-A0A9N7N8I6-F1
#
_cell.length_a   1.000
_cell.length_b   1.000
_cell.length_c   1.000
_cell.angle_alpha   90.00
_cell.angle_beta   90.00
_cell.angle_gamma   90.00
#
_symmetry.space_group_name_H-M   'P 1'
#
loop_
_entity.id
_entity.type
_entity.pdbx_description
1 polymer ?
#
loop_
_entity_poly.entity_id
_entity_poly.type
_entity_poly.pdbx_seq_one_letter_code
_entity_poly.pdbx_strand_id
1 'polypeptide(L)'
;MSSSSHSQSSPSNFICHCGERTQLRISKTSLNPGKKFHGCINWRDGGCNFFKWSENPSTTRSQVSSDSILELERKFSVIDEHKTSMVELQRKIMVLEEELQSLKKLNNAHLSSAMKKIRRLEFVVGITWLICFIVVVMRL
;
A
#
# COMPACT_ATOMS: atom_id res chain seq x y z
N MET A 1 -52.38 -11.05 24.39
CA MET A 1 -51.42 -11.46 25.43
C MET A 1 -50.04 -11.08 24.97
N SER A 2 -49.34 -10.28 25.79
CA SER A 2 -48.05 -9.65 25.50
C SER A 2 -46.91 -10.66 25.38
N SER A 3 -45.90 -10.36 24.57
CA SER A 3 -44.55 -10.91 24.74
C SER A 3 -43.55 -9.91 24.19
N SER A 4 -43.21 -8.95 25.04
CA SER A 4 -42.13 -7.99 24.83
C SER A 4 -40.81 -8.77 24.83
N SER A 5 -40.20 -8.91 23.67
CA SER A 5 -38.88 -9.54 23.51
C SER A 5 -37.83 -8.67 24.20
N HIS A 6 -37.60 -8.90 25.50
CA HIS A 6 -36.44 -8.37 26.21
C HIS A 6 -35.18 -8.93 25.55
N SER A 7 -34.54 -8.08 24.75
CA SER A 7 -33.22 -8.30 24.18
C SER A 7 -32.22 -8.47 25.32
N GLN A 8 -31.97 -9.72 25.72
CA GLN A 8 -30.90 -10.03 26.65
C GLN A 8 -29.59 -9.69 25.97
N SER A 9 -29.03 -8.52 26.29
CA SER A 9 -27.67 -8.14 25.94
C SER A 9 -26.73 -9.25 26.43
N SER A 10 -26.06 -9.92 25.49
CA SER A 10 -25.11 -11.00 25.73
C SER A 10 -24.16 -10.66 26.89
N PRO A 11 -23.89 -11.59 27.82
CA PRO A 11 -22.92 -11.36 28.88
C PRO A 11 -21.53 -11.27 28.24
N SER A 12 -20.94 -10.08 28.23
CA SER A 12 -19.54 -9.86 27.86
C SER A 12 -18.63 -10.67 28.80
N ASN A 13 -17.87 -11.59 28.23
CA ASN A 13 -16.99 -12.56 28.90
C ASN A 13 -15.70 -11.92 29.44
N PHE A 14 -15.76 -10.80 30.16
CA PHE A 14 -14.55 -10.26 30.79
C PHE A 14 -14.14 -11.15 31.97
N ILE A 15 -12.86 -11.54 31.98
CA ILE A 15 -12.21 -12.31 33.04
C ILE A 15 -11.39 -11.34 33.91
N CYS A 16 -11.53 -11.43 35.22
CA CYS A 16 -10.78 -10.59 36.17
C CYS A 16 -9.38 -11.16 36.44
N HIS A 17 -8.55 -10.46 37.21
CA HIS A 17 -7.19 -10.93 37.56
C HIS A 17 -7.18 -12.19 38.43
N CYS A 18 -8.30 -12.57 39.05
CA CYS A 18 -8.45 -13.84 39.74
C CYS A 18 -8.71 -15.03 38.80
N GLY A 19 -8.83 -14.80 37.49
CA GLY A 19 -9.20 -15.84 36.52
C GLY A 19 -10.72 -16.10 36.42
N GLU A 20 -11.52 -15.42 37.24
CA GLU A 20 -12.98 -15.60 37.29
C GLU A 20 -13.75 -14.65 36.37
N ARG A 21 -14.95 -15.08 35.95
CA ARG A 21 -15.87 -14.22 35.19
C ARG A 21 -16.29 -13.00 36.01
N THR A 22 -16.29 -11.84 35.36
CA THR A 22 -16.73 -10.59 35.97
C THR A 22 -18.25 -10.49 36.04
N GLN A 23 -18.74 -9.66 36.95
CA GLN A 23 -20.16 -9.38 37.13
C GLN A 23 -20.47 -7.94 36.69
N LEU A 24 -21.55 -7.77 35.93
CA LEU A 24 -22.08 -6.46 35.57
C LEU A 24 -22.79 -5.83 36.78
N ARG A 25 -22.44 -4.58 37.12
CA ARG A 25 -22.96 -3.82 38.23
C ARG A 25 -23.33 -2.41 37.80
N ILE A 26 -24.19 -1.75 38.57
CA ILE A 26 -24.59 -0.36 38.35
C ILE A 26 -23.89 0.52 39.37
N SER A 27 -23.19 1.56 38.91
CA SER A 27 -22.56 2.55 39.76
C SER A 27 -23.63 3.37 40.49
N LYS A 28 -23.45 3.49 41.80
CA LYS A 28 -24.28 4.31 42.71
C LYS A 28 -23.55 5.57 43.18
N THR A 29 -22.38 5.86 42.60
CA THR A 29 -21.61 7.07 42.92
C THR A 29 -22.32 8.31 42.38
N SER A 30 -22.20 9.45 43.05
CA SER A 30 -22.74 10.73 42.61
C SER A 30 -22.15 11.21 41.28
N LEU A 31 -20.89 10.86 41.00
CA LEU A 31 -20.19 11.22 39.76
C LEU A 31 -20.62 10.36 38.56
N ASN A 32 -21.06 9.12 38.80
CA ASN A 32 -21.41 8.18 37.73
C ASN A 32 -22.71 7.40 38.07
N PRO A 33 -23.84 8.07 38.37
CA PRO A 33 -25.06 7.39 38.77
C PRO A 33 -25.62 6.59 37.59
N GLY A 34 -26.02 5.34 37.82
CA GLY A 34 -26.71 4.52 36.81
C GLY A 34 -25.81 3.92 35.73
N LYS A 35 -24.52 4.32 35.62
CA LYS A 35 -23.59 3.73 34.65
C LYS A 35 -23.27 2.28 35.01
N LYS A 36 -23.32 1.40 34.02
CA LYS A 36 -23.00 -0.03 34.20
C LYS A 36 -21.50 -0.28 34.07
N PHE A 37 -20.95 -1.19 34.87
CA PHE A 37 -19.54 -1.59 34.83
C PHE A 37 -19.36 -3.08 35.16
N HIS A 38 -18.32 -3.70 34.65
CA HIS A 38 -17.87 -5.03 35.00
C HIS A 38 -16.88 -4.98 36.15
N GLY A 39 -17.10 -5.80 37.18
CA GLY A 39 -16.18 -5.92 38.32
C GLY A 39 -15.96 -7.37 38.77
N CYS A 40 -14.92 -7.60 39.55
CA CYS A 40 -14.68 -8.92 40.15
C CYS A 40 -15.86 -9.35 41.04
N ILE A 41 -16.28 -10.61 40.92
CA ILE A 41 -17.38 -11.16 41.71
C ILE A 41 -17.00 -11.16 43.21
N ASN A 42 -15.77 -11.57 43.53
CA ASN A 42 -15.25 -11.71 44.90
C ASN A 42 -14.62 -10.43 45.46
N TRP A 43 -14.82 -9.25 44.85
CA TRP A 43 -14.13 -8.01 45.27
C TRP A 43 -14.32 -7.62 46.75
N ARG A 44 -15.42 -8.06 47.39
CA ARG A 44 -15.69 -7.83 48.82
C ARG A 44 -15.05 -8.88 49.73
N ASP A 45 -14.71 -10.04 49.18
CA ASP A 45 -14.26 -11.22 49.91
C ASP A 45 -12.77 -11.51 49.60
N GLY A 46 -11.98 -10.45 49.41
CA GLY A 46 -10.54 -10.54 49.12
C GLY A 46 -10.16 -10.74 47.65
N GLY A 47 -11.11 -10.66 46.72
CA GLY A 47 -10.86 -10.69 45.28
C GLY A 47 -10.22 -9.41 44.72
N CYS A 48 -9.83 -9.43 43.44
CA CYS A 48 -9.11 -8.31 42.82
C CYS A 48 -10.00 -7.10 42.51
N ASN A 49 -9.39 -5.92 42.36
CA ASN A 49 -10.06 -4.65 42.03
C ASN A 49 -10.30 -4.46 40.52
N PHE A 50 -10.62 -5.53 39.79
CA PHE A 50 -10.91 -5.42 38.36
C PHE A 50 -12.12 -4.51 38.14
N PHE A 51 -11.99 -3.57 37.20
CA PHE A 51 -13.04 -2.60 36.86
C PHE A 51 -12.98 -2.26 35.37
N LYS A 52 -14.14 -2.32 34.69
CA LYS A 52 -14.27 -1.83 33.31
C LYS A 52 -15.68 -1.29 33.06
N TRP A 53 -15.81 -0.07 32.52
CA TRP A 53 -17.12 0.46 32.16
C TRP A 53 -17.80 -0.40 31.08
N SER A 54 -19.10 -0.57 31.20
CA SER A 54 -19.94 -1.13 30.14
C SER A 54 -20.33 0.01 29.22
N GLU A 55 -19.87 -0.03 27.98
CA GLU A 55 -20.24 0.97 26.98
C GLU A 55 -21.74 0.90 26.68
N ASN A 56 -22.36 2.07 26.46
CA ASN A 56 -23.73 2.14 25.97
C ASN A 56 -23.68 1.99 24.43
N PRO A 57 -24.28 0.94 23.84
CA PRO A 57 -24.12 0.64 22.42
C PRO A 57 -24.60 1.76 21.48
N SER A 58 -25.46 2.66 21.97
CA SER A 58 -26.02 3.77 21.17
C SER A 58 -25.11 4.99 21.05
N THR A 59 -24.19 5.25 21.98
CA THR A 59 -23.31 6.44 21.91
C THR A 59 -22.03 6.15 21.15
N THR A 60 -21.45 4.97 21.33
CA THR A 60 -20.22 4.55 20.62
C THR A 60 -20.47 4.37 19.12
N ARG A 61 -21.63 3.84 18.71
CA ARG A 61 -21.90 3.53 17.29
C ARG A 61 -21.99 4.75 16.39
N SER A 62 -22.56 5.86 16.89
CA SER A 62 -22.73 7.09 16.10
C SER A 62 -21.44 7.91 15.98
N GLN A 63 -20.61 7.95 17.02
CA GLN A 63 -19.31 8.66 16.94
C GLN A 63 -18.31 7.89 16.09
N VAL A 64 -18.20 6.57 16.28
CA VAL A 64 -17.33 5.72 15.46
C VAL A 64 -17.70 5.77 13.98
N SER A 65 -18.99 5.90 13.63
CA SER A 65 -19.40 6.03 12.22
C SER A 65 -18.95 7.35 11.60
N SER A 66 -19.01 8.47 12.32
CA SER A 66 -18.61 9.78 11.80
C SER A 66 -17.10 9.89 11.65
N ASP A 67 -16.33 9.41 12.63
CA ASP A 67 -14.86 9.42 12.57
C ASP A 67 -14.35 8.51 11.43
N SER A 68 -15.01 7.37 11.21
CA SER A 68 -14.67 6.46 10.11
C SER A 68 -14.92 7.09 8.73
N ILE A 69 -15.97 7.91 8.58
CA ILE A 69 -16.28 8.61 7.32
C ILE A 69 -15.22 9.67 7.02
N LEU A 70 -14.84 10.49 8.01
CA LEU A 70 -13.79 11.49 7.84
C LEU A 70 -12.43 10.88 7.48
N GLU A 71 -12.10 9.72 8.08
CA GLU A 71 -10.87 9.00 7.72
C GLU A 71 -10.92 8.48 6.28
N LEU A 72 -12.08 7.99 5.83
CA LEU A 72 -12.28 7.55 4.45
C LEU A 72 -12.15 8.70 3.45
N GLU A 73 -12.73 9.86 3.74
CA GLU A 73 -12.60 11.05 2.88
C GLU A 73 -11.15 11.50 2.74
N ARG A 74 -10.38 11.51 3.85
CA ARG A 74 -8.96 11.81 3.82
C ARG A 74 -8.16 10.78 3.02
N LYS A 75 -8.49 9.49 3.14
CA LYS A 75 -7.84 8.44 2.33
C LYS A 75 -8.18 8.59 0.86
N PHE A 76 -9.42 8.96 0.53
CA PHE A 76 -9.86 9.19 -0.83
C PHE A 76 -9.12 10.36 -1.48
N SER A 77 -8.90 11.48 -0.75
CA SER A 77 -8.15 12.62 -1.29
C SER A 77 -6.70 12.25 -1.65
N VAL A 78 -6.04 11.45 -0.79
CA VAL A 78 -4.68 10.96 -1.06
C VAL A 78 -4.65 10.03 -2.27
N ILE A 79 -5.65 9.16 -2.42
CA ILE A 79 -5.76 8.26 -3.57
C ILE A 79 -5.96 9.06 -4.86
N ASP A 80 -6.77 10.10 -4.84
CA ASP A 80 -7.04 10.95 -6.00
C ASP A 80 -5.80 11.74 -6.45
N GLU A 81 -5.02 12.26 -5.50
CA GLU A 81 -3.73 12.89 -5.76
C GLU A 81 -2.75 11.89 -6.40
N HIS A 82 -2.58 10.71 -5.79
CA HIS A 82 -1.69 9.68 -6.30
C HIS A 82 -2.11 9.19 -7.70
N LYS A 83 -3.41 9.10 -7.96
CA LYS A 83 -3.96 8.78 -9.29
C LYS A 83 -3.59 9.85 -10.31
N THR A 84 -3.69 11.12 -9.94
CA THR A 84 -3.30 12.24 -10.82
C THR A 84 -1.80 12.17 -11.15
N SER A 85 -0.95 11.96 -10.14
CA SER A 85 0.50 11.77 -10.36
C SER A 85 0.81 10.53 -11.22
N MET A 86 0.08 9.43 -11.03
CA MET A 86 0.24 8.22 -11.84
C MET A 86 -0.05 8.47 -13.32
N VAL A 87 -1.13 9.20 -13.64
CA VAL A 87 -1.46 9.57 -15.01
C VAL A 87 -0.37 10.47 -15.61
N GLU A 88 0.17 11.42 -14.83
CA GLU A 88 1.28 12.25 -15.30
C GLU A 88 2.55 11.44 -15.58
N LEU A 89 2.88 10.51 -14.69
CA LEU A 89 4.05 9.64 -14.86
C LEU A 89 3.89 8.71 -16.08
N GLN A 90 2.70 8.16 -16.30
CA GLN A 90 2.39 7.38 -17.50
C GLN A 90 2.61 8.18 -18.79
N ARG A 91 2.22 9.47 -18.80
CA ARG A 91 2.51 10.36 -19.94
C ARG A 91 4.02 10.56 -20.14
N LYS A 92 4.78 10.77 -19.05
CA LYS A 92 6.25 10.93 -19.12
C LYS A 92 6.92 9.67 -19.64
N ILE A 93 6.47 8.48 -19.21
CA ILE A 93 6.96 7.19 -19.72
C ILE A 93 6.73 7.09 -21.23
N MET A 94 5.52 7.43 -21.70
CA MET A 94 5.19 7.37 -23.14
C MET A 94 6.13 8.25 -23.98
N VAL A 95 6.41 9.48 -23.53
CA VAL A 95 7.33 10.40 -24.24
C VAL A 95 8.76 9.87 -24.22
N LEU A 96 9.24 9.40 -23.07
CA LEU A 96 10.60 8.84 -22.95
C LEU A 96 10.79 7.58 -23.80
N GLU A 97 9.76 6.74 -23.93
CA GLU A 97 9.79 5.56 -24.81
C GLU A 97 9.94 5.96 -26.28
N GLU A 98 9.24 7.00 -26.71
CA GLU A 98 9.37 7.55 -28.07
C GLU A 98 10.77 8.13 -28.31
N GLU A 99 11.28 8.94 -27.38
CA GLU A 99 12.64 9.49 -27.46
C GLU A 99 13.69 8.38 -27.54
N LEU A 100 13.58 7.35 -26.70
CA LEU A 100 14.47 6.18 -26.72
C LEU A 100 14.40 5.47 -28.08
N GLN A 101 13.20 5.28 -28.63
CA GLN A 101 13.03 4.66 -29.93
C GLN A 101 13.68 5.51 -31.05
N SER A 102 13.56 6.83 -30.97
CA SER A 102 14.16 7.75 -31.95
C SER A 102 15.69 7.73 -31.89
N LEU A 103 16.28 7.78 -30.69
CA LEU A 103 17.72 7.69 -30.45
C LEU A 103 18.27 6.35 -30.93
N LYS A 104 17.54 5.26 -30.66
CA LYS A 104 17.90 3.91 -31.12
C LYS A 104 17.93 3.84 -32.65
N LYS A 105 16.95 4.43 -33.35
CA LYS A 105 16.92 4.50 -34.82
C LYS A 105 18.11 5.29 -35.36
N LEU A 106 18.38 6.46 -34.78
CA LEU A 106 19.50 7.31 -35.18
C LEU A 106 20.85 6.59 -34.98
N ASN A 107 21.06 6.00 -33.80
CA ASN A 107 22.26 5.24 -33.50
C ASN A 107 22.46 4.06 -34.46
N ASN A 108 21.39 3.31 -34.76
CA ASN A 108 21.46 2.20 -35.73
C ASN A 108 21.80 2.68 -37.14
N ALA A 109 21.28 3.84 -37.56
CA ALA A 109 21.61 4.44 -38.85
C ALA A 109 23.07 4.90 -38.92
N HIS A 110 23.57 5.53 -37.86
CA HIS A 110 24.99 5.91 -37.74
C HIS A 110 25.89 4.67 -37.77
N LEU A 111 25.55 3.65 -36.98
CA LEU A 111 26.30 2.40 -36.93
C LEU A 111 26.32 1.70 -38.29
N SER A 112 25.18 1.60 -38.96
CA SER A 112 25.07 1.06 -40.32
C SER A 112 25.95 1.82 -41.32
N SER A 113 25.96 3.15 -41.24
CA SER A 113 26.77 4.01 -42.10
C SER A 113 28.27 3.83 -41.83
N ALA A 114 28.67 3.75 -40.56
CA ALA A 114 30.05 3.48 -40.14
C ALA A 114 30.50 2.08 -40.61
N MET A 115 29.69 1.05 -40.40
CA MET A 115 29.97 -0.32 -40.86
C MET A 115 30.12 -0.39 -42.38
N LYS A 116 29.29 0.33 -43.16
CA LYS A 116 29.45 0.42 -44.62
C LYS A 116 30.78 1.06 -45.02
N LYS A 117 31.22 2.11 -44.32
CA LYS A 117 32.53 2.74 -44.57
C LYS A 117 33.67 1.79 -44.25
N ILE A 118 33.60 1.08 -43.11
CA ILE A 118 34.60 0.08 -42.72
C ILE A 118 34.69 -1.01 -43.78
N ARG A 119 33.56 -1.59 -44.21
CA ARG A 119 33.52 -2.61 -45.26
C ARG A 119 34.08 -2.13 -46.60
N ARG A 120 33.80 -0.87 -46.98
CA ARG A 120 34.41 -0.25 -48.18
C ARG A 120 35.92 -0.13 -48.03
N LEU A 121 36.41 0.27 -46.85
CA LEU A 121 37.83 0.37 -46.57
C LEU A 121 38.51 -1.00 -46.63
N GLU A 122 37.92 -2.02 -46.02
CA GLU A 122 38.41 -3.41 -46.06
C GLU A 122 38.54 -3.91 -47.50
N PHE A 123 37.55 -3.62 -48.35
CA PHE A 123 37.59 -3.97 -49.77
C PHE A 123 38.73 -3.27 -50.51
N VAL A 124 38.92 -1.96 -50.30
CA VAL A 124 40.01 -1.19 -50.92
C VAL A 124 41.36 -1.72 -50.47
N VAL A 125 41.54 -1.96 -49.17
CA VAL A 125 42.78 -2.54 -48.63
C VAL A 125 43.05 -3.91 -49.26
N GLY A 126 42.04 -4.77 -49.37
CA GLY A 126 42.16 -6.08 -50.03
C GLY A 126 42.61 -5.98 -51.50
N ILE A 127 42.02 -5.07 -52.28
CA ILE A 127 42.42 -4.83 -53.68
C ILE A 127 43.87 -4.32 -53.74
N THR A 128 44.23 -3.34 -52.92
CA THR A 128 45.60 -2.80 -52.94
C THR A 128 46.63 -3.87 -52.62
N TRP A 129 46.34 -4.74 -51.65
CA TRP A 129 47.19 -5.87 -51.31
C TRP A 129 47.33 -6.87 -52.47
N LEU A 130 46.21 -7.19 -53.15
CA LEU A 130 46.20 -8.07 -54.33
C LEU A 130 47.04 -7.49 -55.48
N ILE A 131 46.90 -6.20 -55.79
CA ILE A 131 47.68 -5.53 -56.84
C ILE A 131 49.17 -5.55 -56.49
N CYS A 132 49.53 -5.20 -55.25
CA CYS A 132 50.93 -5.26 -54.79
C CYS A 132 51.50 -6.67 -54.92
N PHE A 133 50.75 -7.70 -54.52
CA PHE A 133 51.15 -9.09 -54.66
C PHE A 133 51.45 -9.47 -56.13
N ILE A 134 50.54 -9.14 -57.05
CA ILE A 134 50.73 -9.42 -58.48
C ILE A 134 52.00 -8.73 -59.02
N VAL A 135 52.21 -7.45 -58.70
CA VAL A 135 53.38 -6.70 -59.17
C VAL A 135 54.69 -7.29 -58.66
N VAL A 136 54.75 -7.70 -57.39
CA VAL A 136 55.94 -8.32 -56.80
C VAL A 136 56.24 -9.66 -57.44
N VAL A 137 55.22 -10.52 -57.60
CA VAL A 137 55.39 -11.85 -58.20
C VAL A 137 55.77 -11.78 -59.68
N MET A 138 55.22 -10.85 -60.46
CA MET A 138 55.57 -10.68 -61.87
C MET A 138 56.96 -10.05 -62.11
N ARG A 139 57.60 -9.52 -61.07
CA ARG A 139 58.95 -8.90 -61.12
C ARG A 139 60.06 -9.85 -60.66
N LEU A 140 59.71 -11.03 -60.13
CA LEU A 140 60.61 -12.11 -59.71
C LEU A 140 60.74 -13.15 -60.82
#